data_AF-A0AAP2GSE1-F1
#
_entry.id   AF-A0AAP2GSE1-F1
#
_cell.length_a   1.000
_cell.length_b   1.000
_cell.length_c   1.000
_cell.angle_alpha   90.00
_cell.angle_beta   90.00
_cell.angle_gamma   90.00
#
_symmetry.space_group_name_H-M   'P 1'
#
loop_
_entity.id
_entity.type
_entity.pdbx_description
1 polymer ?
#
loop_
_entity_poly.entity_id
_entity_poly.type
_entity_poly.pdbx_seq_one_letter_code
_entity_poly.pdbx_strand_id
1 'polypeptide(L)'
;MRISLVLLCLFFSISLPAQSLLKEKITGEWICEKVTFVKGNDFPDTTSQQSKMIMKSTREAFTHARFIFGADGLFRLKLGAAGAKGIWAEHASMTNGKPWALNPSSLIIDISPKENLMSIRVLEKDGVDLFYLMETGIVLKMKKFDPAVKGS
;
A
#
# COMPACT_ATOMS: atom_id res chain seq x y z
N MET A 1 35.56 -43.18 20.01
CA MET A 1 34.27 -42.49 20.16
C MET A 1 34.51 -40.99 20.14
N ARG A 2 34.37 -40.34 18.97
CA ARG A 2 34.53 -38.90 18.81
C ARG A 2 33.15 -38.26 18.71
N ILE A 3 32.80 -37.61 19.81
CA ILE A 3 31.83 -36.52 20.02
C ILE A 3 31.06 -36.14 18.74
N SER A 4 29.88 -36.72 18.57
CA SER A 4 28.83 -36.23 17.68
C SER A 4 28.07 -35.11 18.41
N LEU A 5 28.65 -33.90 18.44
CA LEU A 5 28.03 -32.73 19.08
C LEU A 5 27.98 -31.52 18.14
N VAL A 6 28.05 -31.74 16.83
CA VAL A 6 28.03 -30.66 15.81
C VAL A 6 26.72 -30.66 15.02
N LEU A 7 25.84 -31.66 15.18
CA LEU A 7 24.63 -31.80 14.37
C LEU A 7 23.36 -31.14 14.96
N LEU A 8 23.44 -30.46 16.10
CA LEU A 8 22.26 -29.85 16.76
C LEU A 8 22.11 -28.33 16.50
N CYS A 9 22.99 -27.72 15.70
CA CYS A 9 22.93 -26.28 15.43
C CYS A 9 22.26 -25.91 14.09
N LEU A 10 21.82 -26.88 13.29
CA LEU A 10 21.27 -26.64 11.94
C LEU A 10 19.74 -26.49 11.87
N PHE A 11 19.02 -26.56 12.99
CA PHE A 11 17.55 -26.43 13.01
C PHE A 11 17.03 -25.07 13.45
N PHE A 12 17.89 -24.08 13.71
CA PHE A 12 17.47 -22.69 13.75
C PHE A 12 17.41 -22.12 12.33
N SER A 13 16.64 -22.77 11.46
CA SER A 13 16.02 -22.08 10.33
C SER A 13 15.06 -21.08 10.94
N ILE A 14 15.53 -19.85 11.07
CA ILE A 14 14.75 -18.70 11.52
C ILE A 14 13.61 -18.56 10.51
N SER A 15 12.48 -19.18 10.80
CA SER A 15 11.25 -19.00 10.05
C SER A 15 10.89 -17.53 10.16
N LEU A 16 11.27 -16.74 9.16
CA LEU A 16 10.77 -15.37 9.03
C LEU A 16 9.24 -15.47 9.09
N PRO A 17 8.57 -14.67 9.95
CA PRO A 17 7.13 -14.75 10.07
C PRO A 17 6.51 -14.47 8.70
N ALA A 18 5.79 -15.46 8.16
CA ALA A 18 5.02 -15.28 6.93
C ALA A 18 3.96 -14.21 7.20
N GLN A 19 3.98 -13.12 6.42
CA GLN A 19 2.99 -12.07 6.54
C GLN A 19 1.60 -12.65 6.25
N SER A 20 0.70 -12.57 7.22
CA SER A 20 -0.70 -12.93 7.06
C SER A 20 -1.56 -11.67 7.12
N LEU A 21 -2.38 -11.45 6.08
CA LEU A 21 -3.25 -10.29 5.98
C LEU A 21 -4.69 -10.68 6.24
N LEU A 22 -5.27 -10.08 7.29
CA LEU A 22 -6.68 -10.27 7.67
C LEU A 22 -7.49 -9.04 7.30
N LYS A 23 -8.76 -9.24 6.90
CA LYS A 23 -9.63 -8.16 6.43
C LYS A 23 -9.87 -7.12 7.54
N GLU A 24 -9.96 -7.56 8.78
CA GLU A 24 -10.15 -6.73 9.97
C GLU A 24 -8.93 -5.82 10.22
N LYS A 25 -7.72 -6.33 9.94
CA LYS A 25 -6.48 -5.54 10.05
C LYS A 25 -6.39 -4.47 8.97
N ILE A 26 -6.94 -4.70 7.78
CA ILE A 26 -7.00 -3.71 6.69
C ILE A 26 -8.11 -2.68 6.89
N THR A 27 -9.27 -3.11 7.38
CA THR A 27 -10.45 -2.25 7.57
C THR A 27 -10.10 -1.04 8.43
N GLY A 28 -10.54 0.15 8.02
CA GLY A 28 -10.25 1.43 8.67
C GLY A 28 -9.63 2.46 7.72
N GLU A 29 -9.13 3.54 8.31
CA GLU A 29 -8.48 4.63 7.59
C GLU A 29 -6.95 4.50 7.66
N TRP A 30 -6.28 4.72 6.53
CA TRP A 30 -4.83 4.68 6.38
C TRP A 30 -4.34 5.98 5.77
N ILE A 31 -3.31 6.57 6.36
CA ILE A 31 -2.74 7.84 5.91
C ILE A 31 -1.41 7.55 5.23
N CYS A 32 -1.22 8.09 4.04
CA CYS A 32 0.06 8.04 3.35
C CYS A 32 1.04 9.07 3.95
N GLU A 33 2.15 8.57 4.50
CA GLU A 33 3.23 9.40 5.06
C GLU A 33 4.27 9.77 4.00
N LYS A 34 4.54 8.85 3.06
CA LYS A 34 5.58 9.03 2.04
C LYS A 34 5.23 8.28 0.77
N VAL A 35 5.57 8.89 -0.36
CA VAL A 35 5.42 8.30 -1.69
C VAL A 35 6.82 8.02 -2.26
N THR A 36 7.05 6.78 -2.66
CA THR A 36 8.25 6.34 -3.37
C THR A 36 7.87 5.68 -4.68
N PHE A 37 8.81 5.66 -5.62
CA PHE A 37 8.61 5.08 -6.94
C PHE A 37 9.62 3.97 -7.12
N VAL A 38 9.15 2.79 -7.50
CA VAL A 38 10.01 1.65 -7.77
C VAL A 38 10.26 1.60 -9.27
N LYS A 39 11.54 1.48 -9.64
CA LYS A 39 11.93 1.37 -11.05
C LYS A 39 11.48 0.00 -11.58
N GLY A 40 10.35 -0.01 -12.27
CA GLY A 40 9.81 -1.16 -12.99
C GLY A 40 9.76 -0.90 -14.50
N ASN A 41 9.40 -1.92 -15.28
CA ASN A 41 9.34 -1.86 -16.75
C ASN A 41 8.31 -0.84 -17.27
N ASP A 42 7.29 -0.51 -16.49
CA ASP A 42 6.20 0.41 -16.87
C ASP A 42 6.38 1.83 -16.29
N PHE A 43 7.54 2.12 -15.68
CA PHE A 43 7.78 3.43 -15.09
C PHE A 43 8.24 4.44 -16.16
N PRO A 44 7.65 5.65 -16.23
CA PRO A 44 8.09 6.67 -17.18
C PRO A 44 9.54 7.04 -16.88
N ASP A 45 10.40 7.03 -17.91
CA ASP A 45 11.84 7.27 -17.78
C ASP A 45 12.11 8.49 -16.89
N THR A 46 12.74 8.28 -15.74
CA THR A 46 13.02 9.31 -14.73
C THR A 46 13.90 10.47 -15.23
N THR A 47 14.49 10.34 -16.42
CA THR A 47 15.34 11.37 -17.02
C THR A 47 14.53 12.51 -17.63
N SER A 48 13.32 12.25 -18.13
CA SER A 48 12.52 13.25 -18.84
C SER A 48 11.89 14.28 -17.88
N GLN A 49 11.73 15.52 -18.37
CA GLN A 49 11.05 16.57 -17.59
C GLN A 49 9.59 16.20 -17.31
N GLN A 50 8.92 15.54 -18.25
CA GLN A 50 7.54 15.07 -18.10
C GLN A 50 7.39 14.06 -16.96
N SER A 51 8.29 13.07 -16.89
CA SER A 51 8.30 12.07 -15.82
C SER A 51 8.52 12.72 -14.45
N LYS A 52 9.42 13.71 -14.36
CA LYS A 52 9.66 14.46 -13.12
C LYS A 52 8.42 15.23 -12.67
N MET A 53 7.68 15.83 -13.61
CA MET A 53 6.42 16.52 -13.30
C MET A 53 5.33 15.56 -12.83
N ILE A 54 5.19 14.40 -13.47
CA ILE A 54 4.24 13.35 -13.04
C ILE A 54 4.59 12.89 -11.63
N MET A 55 5.85 12.51 -11.39
CA MET A 55 6.29 12.09 -10.06
C MET A 55 6.05 13.16 -8.98
N LYS A 56 6.33 14.43 -9.31
CA LYS A 56 6.05 15.55 -8.39
C LYS A 56 4.55 15.65 -8.09
N SER A 57 3.71 15.66 -9.12
CA SER A 57 2.25 15.72 -8.98
C SER A 57 1.69 14.54 -8.18
N THR A 58 2.17 13.32 -8.44
CA THR A 58 1.78 12.13 -7.67
C THR A 58 2.15 12.27 -6.20
N ARG A 59 3.38 12.73 -5.88
CA ARG A 59 3.78 12.96 -4.48
C ARG A 59 2.85 13.97 -3.82
N GLU A 60 2.59 15.09 -4.48
CA GLU A 60 1.70 16.14 -3.98
C GLU A 60 0.27 15.62 -3.76
N ALA A 61 -0.23 14.76 -4.65
CA ALA A 61 -1.57 14.22 -4.55
C ALA A 61 -1.74 13.18 -3.44
N PHE A 62 -0.75 12.29 -3.28
CA PHE A 62 -0.84 11.17 -2.35
C PHE A 62 -0.24 11.46 -0.97
N THR A 63 0.60 12.47 -0.80
CA THR A 63 1.08 12.85 0.53
C THR A 63 -0.09 13.25 1.42
N HIS A 64 -0.27 12.53 2.53
CA HIS A 64 -1.38 12.65 3.47
C HIS A 64 -2.75 12.28 2.89
N ALA A 65 -2.78 11.66 1.71
CA ALA A 65 -3.99 11.02 1.22
C ALA A 65 -4.42 9.91 2.17
N ARG A 66 -5.74 9.73 2.27
CA ARG A 66 -6.40 8.76 3.15
C ARG A 66 -7.06 7.69 2.30
N PHE A 67 -6.66 6.45 2.56
CA PHE A 67 -7.24 5.24 1.99
C PHE A 67 -8.16 4.66 3.05
N ILE A 68 -9.45 4.63 2.78
CA ILE A 68 -10.47 4.22 3.73
C ILE A 68 -11.08 2.92 3.21
N PHE A 69 -10.80 1.82 3.89
CA PHE A 69 -11.41 0.53 3.65
C PHE A 69 -12.56 0.37 4.63
N GLY A 70 -13.77 0.69 4.19
CA GLY A 70 -14.94 0.67 5.06
C GLY A 70 -15.35 -0.75 5.44
N ALA A 71 -15.89 -0.90 6.65
CA ALA A 71 -16.51 -2.13 7.11
C ALA A 71 -17.78 -2.48 6.31
N ASP A 72 -18.38 -1.47 5.66
CA ASP A 72 -19.44 -1.60 4.64
C ASP A 72 -18.97 -2.27 3.34
N GLY A 73 -17.68 -2.59 3.22
CA GLY A 73 -17.08 -3.18 2.03
C GLY A 73 -16.80 -2.15 0.93
N LEU A 74 -16.92 -0.84 1.21
CA LEU A 74 -16.67 0.22 0.24
C LEU A 74 -15.32 0.89 0.47
N PHE A 75 -14.64 1.22 -0.62
CA PHE A 75 -13.38 1.95 -0.61
C PHE A 75 -13.62 3.44 -0.82
N ARG A 76 -12.86 4.28 -0.11
CA ARG A 76 -12.83 5.72 -0.35
C ARG A 76 -11.39 6.23 -0.32
N LEU A 77 -11.03 7.03 -1.33
CA LEU A 77 -9.79 7.76 -1.43
C LEU A 77 -10.06 9.26 -1.21
N LYS A 78 -9.43 9.83 -0.19
CA LYS A 78 -9.33 11.29 -0.02
C LYS A 78 -7.91 11.71 -0.33
N LEU A 79 -7.71 12.55 -1.31
CA LEU A 79 -6.37 13.02 -1.69
C LEU A 79 -5.85 14.07 -0.70
N GLY A 80 -4.54 14.28 -0.71
CA GLY A 80 -3.92 15.45 -0.08
C GLY A 80 -4.41 16.76 -0.72
N ALA A 81 -4.19 17.88 -0.02
CA ALA A 81 -4.71 19.19 -0.45
C ALA A 81 -4.29 19.57 -1.88
N ALA A 82 -3.09 19.21 -2.30
CA ALA A 82 -2.57 19.49 -3.64
C ALA A 82 -3.11 18.54 -4.73
N GLY A 83 -3.64 17.37 -4.35
CA GLY A 83 -4.23 16.39 -5.28
C GLY A 83 -5.71 16.61 -5.58
N ALA A 84 -6.38 17.53 -4.88
CA ALA A 84 -7.83 17.74 -4.99
C ALA A 84 -8.29 18.37 -6.32
N LYS A 85 -7.40 18.51 -7.32
CA LYS A 85 -7.70 19.04 -8.65
C LYS A 85 -6.98 18.22 -9.73
N GLY A 86 -7.57 18.17 -10.93
CA GLY A 86 -7.00 17.48 -12.09
C GLY A 86 -7.12 15.97 -12.03
N ILE A 87 -6.21 15.26 -12.71
CA ILE A 87 -6.29 13.82 -12.99
C ILE A 87 -6.44 12.94 -11.75
N TRP A 88 -5.82 13.33 -10.63
CA TRP A 88 -5.93 12.56 -9.39
C TRP A 88 -7.31 12.67 -8.77
N ALA A 89 -7.96 13.84 -8.86
CA ALA A 89 -9.32 14.04 -8.38
C ALA A 89 -10.33 13.19 -9.17
N GLU A 90 -10.14 13.07 -10.49
CA GLU A 90 -10.92 12.16 -11.34
C GLU A 90 -10.70 10.70 -10.91
N HIS A 91 -9.46 10.28 -10.69
CA HIS A 91 -9.14 8.94 -10.20
C HIS A 91 -9.77 8.63 -8.83
N ALA A 92 -9.74 9.60 -7.91
CA ALA A 92 -10.44 9.48 -6.63
C ALA A 92 -11.96 9.37 -6.82
N SER A 93 -12.54 10.13 -7.75
CA SER A 93 -13.97 10.04 -8.07
C SER A 93 -14.35 8.68 -8.65
N MET A 94 -13.50 8.07 -9.48
CA MET A 94 -13.77 6.76 -10.08
C MET A 94 -13.71 5.61 -9.06
N THR A 95 -12.84 5.74 -8.06
CA THR A 95 -12.61 4.69 -7.04
C THR A 95 -13.49 4.86 -5.79
N ASN A 96 -13.95 6.07 -5.51
CA ASN A 96 -14.77 6.36 -4.33
C ASN A 96 -16.13 5.64 -4.37
N GLY A 97 -16.46 4.94 -3.28
CA GLY A 97 -17.70 4.18 -3.14
C GLY A 97 -17.69 2.85 -3.89
N LYS A 98 -16.56 2.44 -4.47
CA LYS A 98 -16.42 1.15 -5.13
C LYS A 98 -16.19 0.02 -4.10
N PRO A 99 -16.69 -1.19 -4.35
CA PRO A 99 -16.46 -2.31 -3.45
C PRO A 99 -14.97 -2.67 -3.42
N TRP A 100 -14.48 -3.17 -2.28
CA TRP A 100 -13.13 -3.72 -2.18
C TRP A 100 -13.14 -5.16 -1.68
N ALA A 101 -12.16 -5.94 -2.12
CA ALA A 101 -11.97 -7.32 -1.68
C ALA A 101 -10.50 -7.56 -1.33
N LEU A 102 -10.25 -8.31 -0.27
CA LEU A 102 -8.92 -8.75 0.11
C LEU A 102 -8.73 -10.18 -0.40
N ASN A 103 -7.60 -10.43 -1.07
CA ASN A 103 -7.06 -11.74 -1.34
C ASN A 103 -5.89 -12.02 -0.37
N PRO A 104 -6.12 -12.79 0.71
CA PRO A 104 -5.10 -13.01 1.75
C PRO A 104 -3.88 -13.79 1.27
N SER A 105 -4.02 -14.66 0.25
CA SER A 105 -2.92 -15.51 -0.22
C SER A 105 -1.90 -14.73 -1.04
N SER A 106 -2.34 -13.70 -1.76
CA SER A 106 -1.48 -12.83 -2.56
C SER A 106 -1.16 -11.49 -1.88
N LEU A 107 -1.76 -11.22 -0.72
CA LEU A 107 -1.67 -9.95 0.01
C LEU A 107 -2.15 -8.76 -0.85
N ILE A 108 -3.13 -8.98 -1.72
CA ILE A 108 -3.66 -7.96 -2.65
C ILE A 108 -5.06 -7.53 -2.21
N ILE A 109 -5.30 -6.22 -2.26
CA ILE A 109 -6.62 -5.61 -2.14
C ILE A 109 -7.03 -5.12 -3.52
N ASP A 110 -8.16 -5.62 -4.02
CA ASP A 110 -8.73 -5.22 -5.29
C ASP A 110 -9.87 -4.23 -5.08
N ILE A 111 -9.81 -3.09 -5.75
CA ILE A 111 -10.86 -2.07 -5.78
C ILE A 111 -11.68 -2.26 -7.05
N SER A 112 -12.99 -2.43 -6.88
CA SER A 112 -13.92 -2.85 -7.92
C SER A 112 -13.42 -4.09 -8.67
N PRO A 113 -13.33 -5.28 -8.02
CA PRO A 113 -12.70 -6.46 -8.63
C PRO A 113 -13.28 -6.89 -9.99
N LYS A 114 -14.57 -6.59 -10.23
CA LYS A 114 -15.23 -6.85 -11.52
C LYS A 114 -14.79 -5.91 -12.64
N GLU A 115 -14.44 -4.68 -12.29
CA GLU A 115 -14.00 -3.63 -13.23
C GLU A 115 -12.47 -3.49 -13.24
N ASN A 116 -11.77 -4.14 -12.31
CA ASN A 116 -10.32 -4.10 -12.12
C ASN A 116 -9.76 -2.66 -12.07
N LEU A 117 -10.36 -1.81 -11.21
CA LEU A 117 -10.00 -0.39 -11.19
C LEU A 117 -8.63 -0.12 -10.57
N MET A 118 -8.25 -0.88 -9.54
CA MET A 118 -6.96 -0.72 -8.86
C MET A 118 -6.68 -1.93 -7.98
N SER A 119 -5.45 -2.45 -8.03
CA SER A 119 -4.95 -3.50 -7.17
C SER A 119 -3.80 -2.97 -6.30
N ILE A 120 -3.96 -3.14 -4.99
CA ILE A 120 -3.00 -2.68 -3.98
C ILE A 120 -2.40 -3.90 -3.31
N ARG A 121 -1.10 -4.14 -3.51
CA ARG A 121 -0.37 -5.13 -2.71
C ARG A 121 0.05 -4.51 -1.39
N VAL A 122 -0.26 -5.18 -0.28
CA VAL A 122 0.10 -4.73 1.07
C VAL A 122 1.26 -5.54 1.59
N LEU A 123 2.33 -4.86 1.99
CA LEU A 123 3.55 -5.46 2.50
C LEU A 123 3.89 -4.83 3.84
N GLU A 124 4.32 -5.63 4.80
CA GLU A 124 4.92 -5.15 6.05
C GLU A 124 6.41 -5.46 6.00
N LYS A 125 7.24 -4.42 6.16
CA LYS A 125 8.70 -4.57 6.19
C LYS A 125 9.29 -3.75 7.31
N ASP A 126 10.02 -4.40 8.21
CA ASP A 126 10.68 -3.76 9.36
C ASP A 126 9.70 -2.90 10.20
N GLY A 127 8.47 -3.37 10.38
CA GLY A 127 7.40 -2.67 11.10
C GLY A 127 6.76 -1.50 10.33
N VAL A 128 7.03 -1.38 9.04
CA VAL A 128 6.47 -0.36 8.16
C VAL A 128 5.47 -0.98 7.18
N ASP A 129 4.24 -0.44 7.18
CA ASP A 129 3.21 -0.80 6.22
C ASP A 129 3.44 -0.08 4.87
N LEU A 130 3.51 -0.86 3.81
CA LEU A 130 3.73 -0.42 2.45
C LEU A 130 2.59 -0.85 1.54
N PHE A 131 1.97 0.09 0.85
CA PHE A 131 0.97 -0.18 -0.18
C PHE A 131 1.60 0.05 -1.54
N TYR A 132 1.68 -1.01 -2.33
CA TYR A 132 2.17 -0.97 -3.69
C TYR A 132 1.00 -0.96 -4.67
N LEU A 133 0.84 0.14 -5.40
CA LEU A 133 -0.14 0.28 -6.46
C LEU A 133 0.39 -0.41 -7.71
N MET A 134 -0.17 -1.59 -8.02
CA MET A 134 0.45 -2.55 -8.92
C MET A 134 0.58 -2.03 -10.36
N GLU A 135 -0.32 -1.14 -10.78
CA GLU A 135 -0.41 -0.61 -12.14
C GLU A 135 0.56 0.56 -12.40
N THR A 136 1.12 1.15 -11.34
CA THR A 136 1.81 2.46 -11.45
C THR A 136 3.26 2.45 -10.96
N GLY A 137 3.71 1.37 -10.31
CA GLY A 137 5.03 1.32 -9.69
C GLY A 137 5.16 2.24 -8.46
N ILE A 138 4.06 2.79 -7.96
CA ILE A 138 4.03 3.67 -6.79
C ILE A 138 3.98 2.81 -5.52
N VAL A 139 4.88 3.10 -4.59
CA VAL A 139 4.86 2.56 -3.22
C VAL A 139 4.52 3.68 -2.27
N LEU A 140 3.54 3.45 -1.41
CA LEU A 140 3.09 4.36 -0.38
C LEU A 140 3.48 3.79 0.98
N LYS A 141 4.24 4.56 1.76
CA LYS A 141 4.39 4.29 3.19
C LYS A 141 3.11 4.71 3.88
N MET A 142 2.44 3.76 4.52
CA MET A 142 1.15 3.96 5.14
C MET A 142 1.27 3.89 6.66
N LYS A 143 0.37 4.61 7.33
CA LYS A 143 0.14 4.48 8.76
C LYS A 143 -1.35 4.36 9.00
N LYS A 144 -1.77 3.34 9.74
CA LYS A 144 -3.17 3.19 10.12
C LYS A 144 -3.55 4.34 11.05
N PHE A 145 -4.64 5.03 10.73
CA PHE A 145 -5.19 6.06 11.58
C PHE A 145 -5.89 5.40 12.76
N ASP A 146 -5.33 5.59 13.95
CA ASP A 146 -5.95 5.18 15.20
C ASP A 146 -6.48 6.45 15.91
N PRO A 147 -7.81 6.63 16.03
CA PRO A 147 -8.38 7.76 16.72
C PRO A 147 -8.04 7.79 18.22
N ALA A 148 -7.61 6.67 18.83
CA ALA A 148 -7.26 6.60 20.24
C ALA A 148 -5.90 7.26 20.59
N VAL A 149 -5.07 7.61 19.60
CA VAL A 149 -3.73 8.19 19.81
C VAL A 149 -3.76 9.73 19.82
N LYS A 150 -4.93 10.37 19.75
CA LYS A 150 -5.07 11.81 20.04
C LYS A 150 -5.26 12.05 21.54
N GLY A 151 -4.17 11.97 22.29
CA GLY A 151 -4.18 12.29 23.72
C GLY A 151 -3.00 11.72 24.49
N SER A 152 -1.78 12.14 24.14
CA SER A 152 -0.58 11.96 24.97
C SER A 152 0.36 13.13 24.76
#